data_AF-A0A2D6MFG0-F1
#
_entry.id   AF-A0A2D6MFG0-F1
#
_cell.length_a   1.000
_cell.length_b   1.000
_cell.length_c   1.000
_cell.angle_alpha   90.00
_cell.angle_beta   90.00
_cell.angle_gamma   90.00
#
_symmetry.space_group_name_H-M   'P 1'
#
loop_
_entity.id
_entity.type
_entity.pdbx_description
1 polymer ?
#
loop_
_entity_poly.entity_id
_entity_poly.type
_entity_poly.pdbx_seq_one_letter_code
_entity_poly.pdbx_strand_id
1 'polypeptide(L)'
;MRKKKLKKKLKKNIKRGRRNRQRGLELQRNAVRLAKDMGLNAYNRDRGGAQHEMGDIEIEDKFYGCKRRKVIPKWLLPEKSEVGVVFKADRHQTMIALPLSVYYLLLKLASDDE
;
A
#
# COMPACT_ATOMS: atom_id res chain seq x y z
N MET A 1 29.58 13.69 28.91
CA MET A 1 29.46 13.00 27.60
C MET A 1 28.11 12.31 27.32
N ARG A 2 27.38 11.76 28.31
CA ARG A 2 26.10 11.04 28.09
C ARG A 2 24.96 11.87 27.43
N LYS A 3 24.78 13.15 27.82
CA LYS A 3 23.74 14.04 27.25
C LYS A 3 23.89 14.31 25.74
N LYS A 4 25.13 14.45 25.23
CA LYS A 4 25.42 14.63 23.78
C LYS A 4 25.06 13.38 22.96
N LYS A 5 25.35 12.17 23.46
CA LYS A 5 24.97 10.90 22.82
C LYS A 5 23.44 10.74 22.75
N LEU A 6 22.72 11.10 23.81
CA LEU A 6 21.25 11.05 23.86
C LEU A 6 20.58 12.00 22.85
N LYS A 7 20.99 13.28 22.81
CA LYS A 7 20.49 14.26 21.82
C LYS A 7 20.75 13.80 20.36
N LYS A 8 21.90 13.19 20.09
CA LYS A 8 22.27 12.66 18.76
C LYS A 8 21.40 11.45 18.36
N LYS A 9 21.04 10.59 19.33
CA LYS A 9 20.14 9.43 19.13
C LYS A 9 18.68 9.87 18.87
N LEU A 10 18.18 10.85 19.62
CA LEU A 10 16.86 11.48 19.42
C LEU A 10 16.71 12.12 18.03
N LYS A 11 17.68 12.93 17.59
CA LYS A 11 17.69 13.52 16.24
C LYS A 11 17.68 12.47 15.13
N LYS A 12 18.40 11.35 15.31
CA LYS A 12 18.38 10.21 14.37
C LYS A 12 17.00 9.53 14.30
N ASN A 13 16.30 9.39 15.43
CA ASN A 13 14.97 8.79 15.47
C ASN A 13 13.90 9.67 14.81
N ILE A 14 13.95 11.00 15.01
CA ILE A 14 13.06 11.95 14.33
C ILE A 14 13.25 11.89 12.81
N LYS A 15 14.50 11.85 12.32
CA LYS A 15 14.79 11.69 10.88
C LYS A 15 14.28 10.36 10.32
N ARG A 16 14.34 9.26 11.09
CA ARG A 16 13.79 7.96 10.69
C ARG A 16 12.26 7.98 10.59
N GLY A 17 11.58 8.60 11.55
CA GLY A 17 10.13 8.80 11.50
C GLY A 17 9.70 9.59 10.26
N ARG A 18 10.39 10.70 9.97
CA ARG A 18 10.16 11.51 8.77
C ARG A 18 10.34 10.71 7.47
N ARG A 19 11.41 9.90 7.37
CA ARG A 19 11.68 9.08 6.18
C ARG A 19 10.65 7.95 5.99
N ASN A 20 10.21 7.32 7.07
CA ASN A 20 9.17 6.29 6.97
C ASN A 20 7.83 6.88 6.52
N ARG A 21 7.47 8.07 7.02
CA ARG A 21 6.29 8.80 6.54
C ARG A 21 6.40 9.12 5.05
N GLN A 22 7.55 9.65 4.62
CA GLN A 22 7.83 9.92 3.21
C GLN A 22 7.67 8.66 2.34
N ARG A 23 8.21 7.51 2.78
CA ARG A 23 8.08 6.23 2.06
C ARG A 23 6.65 5.70 1.99
N GLY A 24 5.79 6.06 2.94
CA GLY A 24 4.36 5.78 2.90
C GLY A 24 3.67 6.61 1.81
N LEU A 25 3.96 7.91 1.79
CA LEU A 25 3.45 8.82 0.74
C LEU A 25 3.96 8.42 -0.66
N GLU A 26 5.20 7.96 -0.77
CA GLU A 26 5.75 7.42 -2.03
C GLU A 26 4.95 6.21 -2.53
N LEU A 27 4.53 5.31 -1.63
CA LEU A 27 3.72 4.14 -1.99
C LEU A 27 2.33 4.56 -2.49
N GLN A 28 1.65 5.43 -1.75
CA GLN A 28 0.32 5.94 -2.15
C GLN A 28 0.38 6.61 -3.53
N ARG A 29 1.37 7.50 -3.73
CA ARG A 29 1.61 8.17 -5.02
C ARG A 29 1.90 7.19 -6.15
N ASN A 30 2.71 6.17 -5.89
CA ASN A 30 3.03 5.17 -6.90
C ASN A 30 1.80 4.35 -7.31
N ALA A 31 0.97 3.95 -6.35
CA ALA A 31 -0.28 3.23 -6.60
C ALA A 31 -1.24 4.08 -7.46
N VAL A 32 -1.50 5.33 -7.06
CA VAL A 32 -2.36 6.24 -7.83
C VAL A 32 -1.80 6.51 -9.23
N ARG A 33 -0.49 6.72 -9.36
CA ARG A 33 0.13 6.95 -10.67
C ARG A 33 -0.06 5.76 -11.59
N LEU A 34 0.21 4.55 -11.10
CA LEU A 34 0.06 3.33 -11.90
C LEU A 34 -1.40 3.10 -12.34
N ALA A 35 -2.37 3.41 -11.48
CA ALA A 35 -3.78 3.34 -11.85
C ALA A 35 -4.13 4.34 -12.97
N LYS A 36 -3.66 5.59 -12.85
CA LYS A 36 -3.85 6.62 -13.89
C LYS A 36 -3.16 6.27 -15.20
N ASP A 37 -1.96 5.69 -15.14
CA ASP A 37 -1.23 5.21 -16.33
C ASP A 37 -2.03 4.12 -17.08
N MET A 38 -2.95 3.42 -16.39
CA MET A 38 -3.87 2.42 -16.96
C MET A 38 -5.25 2.99 -17.29
N GLY A 39 -5.44 4.32 -17.21
CA GLY A 39 -6.69 4.99 -17.55
C GLY A 39 -7.81 4.86 -16.49
N LEU A 40 -7.47 4.50 -15.25
CA LEU A 40 -8.42 4.43 -14.15
C LEU A 40 -8.56 5.79 -13.42
N ASN A 41 -9.75 6.07 -12.91
CA ASN A 41 -10.02 7.18 -11.99
C ASN A 41 -9.38 6.89 -10.63
N ALA A 42 -8.36 7.65 -10.24
CA ALA A 42 -7.62 7.42 -9.00
C ALA A 42 -7.17 8.69 -8.29
N TYR A 43 -7.28 8.70 -6.95
CA TYR A 43 -6.97 9.84 -6.09
C TYR A 43 -6.22 9.43 -4.82
N ASN A 44 -5.25 10.26 -4.39
CA ASN A 44 -4.68 10.12 -3.05
C ASN A 44 -5.64 10.72 -2.03
N ARG A 45 -5.98 9.95 -1.00
CA ARG A 45 -6.82 10.41 0.11
C ARG A 45 -5.91 10.81 1.26
N ASP A 46 -5.35 12.00 1.19
CA ASP A 46 -4.55 12.57 2.28
C ASP A 46 -5.48 13.38 3.19
N ARG A 47 -5.61 13.03 4.47
CA ARG A 47 -6.04 13.95 5.54
C ARG A 47 -5.79 13.34 6.92
N GLY A 48 -4.84 13.94 7.63
CA GLY A 48 -4.42 13.54 8.96
C GLY A 48 -5.55 13.59 9.99
N GLY A 49 -5.55 12.60 10.87
CA GLY A 49 -6.51 12.43 11.96
C GLY A 49 -6.83 10.96 12.08
N ALA A 50 -6.67 10.38 13.27
CA ALA A 50 -6.79 8.95 13.53
C ALA A 50 -8.24 8.41 13.45
N GLN A 51 -9.12 9.05 12.66
CA GLN A 51 -10.56 9.01 12.88
C GLN A 51 -11.39 9.08 11.59
N HIS A 52 -10.89 8.51 10.48
CA HIS A 52 -11.67 8.38 9.25
C HIS A 52 -11.83 6.92 8.85
N GLU A 53 -13.06 6.56 8.48
CA GLU A 53 -13.48 5.21 8.06
C GLU A 53 -12.96 4.81 6.66
N MET A 54 -12.35 5.75 5.94
CA MET A 54 -11.99 5.62 4.53
C MET A 54 -10.49 5.36 4.32
N GLY A 55 -10.15 4.63 3.24
CA GLY A 55 -8.80 4.17 2.91
C GLY A 55 -7.77 5.26 2.58
N ASP A 56 -6.52 4.84 2.33
CA ASP A 56 -5.38 5.71 2.01
C ASP A 56 -5.43 6.26 0.56
N ILE A 57 -6.03 5.50 -0.36
CA ILE A 57 -6.24 5.87 -1.77
C ILE A 57 -7.63 5.44 -2.24
N GLU A 58 -8.11 6.07 -3.30
CA GLU A 58 -9.40 5.81 -3.93
C GLU A 58 -9.17 5.51 -5.41
N ILE A 59 -9.77 4.44 -5.93
CA ILE A 59 -9.65 3.98 -7.33
C ILE A 59 -11.00 3.42 -7.77
N GLU A 60 -11.60 3.96 -8.83
CA GLU A 60 -12.96 3.60 -9.30
C GLU A 60 -13.96 3.46 -8.15
N ASP A 61 -14.09 4.53 -7.36
CA ASP A 61 -14.96 4.63 -6.18
C ASP A 61 -14.72 3.59 -5.06
N LYS A 62 -13.64 2.79 -5.16
CA LYS A 62 -13.22 1.81 -4.16
C LYS A 62 -12.06 2.34 -3.32
N PHE A 63 -12.08 2.03 -2.02
CA PHE A 63 -11.11 2.53 -1.04
C PHE A 63 -10.07 1.47 -0.67
N TYR A 64 -8.78 1.85 -0.70
CA TYR A 64 -7.67 0.93 -0.42
C TYR A 64 -6.71 1.49 0.62
N GLY A 65 -6.23 0.61 1.51
CA GLY A 65 -5.16 0.91 2.47
C GLY A 65 -3.77 0.65 1.88
N CYS A 66 -2.86 1.61 2.03
CA CYS A 66 -1.46 1.52 1.63
C CYS A 66 -0.59 1.14 2.83
N LYS A 67 -0.23 -0.15 2.95
CA LYS A 67 0.61 -0.63 4.05
C LYS A 67 2.00 -1.03 3.58
N ARG A 68 2.99 -0.24 3.98
CA ARG A 68 4.40 -0.59 3.80
C ARG A 68 4.91 -1.44 4.97
N ARG A 69 5.58 -2.55 4.66
CA ARG A 69 6.31 -3.39 5.62
C ARG A 69 7.74 -3.60 5.15
N LYS A 70 8.65 -3.93 6.08
CA LYS A 70 10.04 -4.29 5.73
C LYS A 70 10.14 -5.70 5.15
N VAL A 71 9.27 -6.59 5.62
CA VAL A 71 9.21 -8.00 5.25
C VAL A 71 7.74 -8.34 5.08
N ILE A 72 7.42 -9.07 4.02
CA ILE A 72 6.11 -9.64 3.75
C ILE A 72 6.18 -11.13 4.16
N PRO A 73 5.14 -11.71 4.78
CA PRO A 73 5.08 -13.14 5.03
C PRO A 73 5.35 -13.94 3.74
N LYS A 74 6.20 -14.97 3.81
CA LYS A 74 6.63 -15.74 2.63
C LYS A 74 5.45 -16.36 1.88
N TRP A 75 4.45 -16.87 2.61
CA TRP A 75 3.25 -17.48 2.05
C TRP A 75 2.35 -16.51 1.25
N LEU A 76 2.60 -15.20 1.28
CA LEU A 76 1.92 -14.21 0.43
C LEU A 76 2.68 -13.91 -0.87
N LEU A 77 3.86 -14.49 -1.07
CA LEU A 77 4.70 -14.27 -2.24
C LEU A 77 4.69 -15.54 -3.11
N PRO A 78 4.70 -15.40 -4.45
CA PRO A 78 4.96 -16.52 -5.34
C PRO A 78 6.28 -17.21 -4.99
N GLU A 79 6.30 -18.54 -5.02
CA GLU A 79 7.50 -19.34 -4.69
C GLU A 79 8.18 -19.91 -5.93
N LYS A 80 7.44 -20.08 -7.03
CA LYS A 80 7.92 -20.64 -8.31
C LYS A 80 7.55 -19.68 -9.44
N SER A 81 6.84 -20.19 -10.45
CA SER A 81 6.40 -19.46 -11.64
C SER A 81 4.98 -18.90 -11.51
N GLU A 82 4.42 -18.84 -10.29
CA GLU A 82 3.09 -18.28 -10.09
C GLU A 82 3.10 -16.75 -10.27
N VAL A 83 2.02 -16.21 -10.85
CA VAL A 83 1.82 -14.75 -10.97
C VAL A 83 1.35 -14.17 -9.63
N GLY A 84 0.67 -14.97 -8.80
CA GLY A 84 0.13 -14.57 -7.52
C GLY A 84 -0.19 -15.77 -6.63
N VAL A 85 -0.67 -15.51 -5.41
CA VAL A 85 -1.00 -16.54 -4.41
C VAL A 85 -2.44 -16.40 -3.96
N VAL A 86 -3.23 -17.47 -4.11
CA VAL A 86 -4.59 -17.56 -3.59
C VAL A 86 -4.55 -18.18 -2.20
N PHE A 87 -5.24 -17.59 -1.23
CA PHE A 87 -5.24 -18.04 0.15
C PHE A 87 -6.59 -17.83 0.82
N LYS A 88 -6.86 -18.59 1.88
CA LYS A 88 -8.09 -18.52 2.66
C LYS A 88 -7.77 -18.81 4.12
N ALA A 89 -8.32 -18.00 5.02
CA ALA A 89 -8.34 -18.30 6.45
C ALA A 89 -9.68 -18.95 6.84
N ASP A 90 -9.69 -19.72 7.92
CA ASP A 90 -10.91 -20.38 8.40
C ASP A 90 -12.04 -19.38 8.61
N ARG A 91 -13.21 -19.68 8.03
CA ARG A 91 -14.42 -18.82 8.09
C ARG A 91 -14.24 -17.42 7.48
N HIS A 92 -13.19 -17.19 6.70
CA HIS A 92 -13.00 -15.95 5.93
C HIS A 92 -13.18 -16.18 4.43
N GLN A 93 -13.32 -15.08 3.69
CA GLN A 93 -13.37 -15.08 2.23
C GLN A 93 -12.02 -15.52 1.64
N THR A 94 -12.07 -16.21 0.49
CA THR A 94 -10.88 -16.49 -0.31
C THR A 94 -10.33 -15.20 -0.89
N MET A 95 -9.03 -14.95 -0.69
CA MET A 95 -8.32 -13.75 -1.13
C MET A 95 -7.19 -14.13 -2.08
N ILE A 96 -6.67 -13.16 -2.82
CA ILE A 96 -5.52 -13.34 -3.70
C ILE A 96 -4.50 -12.22 -3.49
N ALA A 97 -3.22 -12.56 -3.46
CA ALA A 97 -2.10 -11.64 -3.55
C ALA A 97 -1.62 -11.59 -5.01
N LEU A 98 -1.73 -10.43 -5.63
CA LEU A 98 -1.34 -10.17 -7.02
C LEU A 98 -0.43 -8.96 -7.13
N PRO A 99 0.40 -8.86 -8.20
CA PRO A 99 1.02 -7.61 -8.59
C PRO A 99 -0.04 -6.53 -8.82
N LEU A 100 0.24 -5.32 -8.35
CA LEU A 100 -0.72 -4.20 -8.41
C LEU A 100 -1.16 -3.87 -9.84
N SER A 101 -0.26 -3.99 -10.82
CA SER A 101 -0.55 -3.78 -12.23
C SER A 101 -1.57 -4.77 -12.78
N VAL A 102 -1.48 -6.05 -12.38
CA VAL A 102 -2.44 -7.09 -12.79
C VAL A 102 -3.80 -6.78 -12.20
N TYR A 103 -3.85 -6.35 -10.95
CA TYR A 103 -5.09 -5.94 -10.30
C TYR A 103 -5.77 -4.78 -11.02
N TYR A 104 -5.02 -3.74 -11.39
CA TYR A 104 -5.56 -2.59 -12.12
C TYR A 104 -6.02 -2.95 -13.53
N LEU A 105 -5.32 -3.85 -14.23
CA LEU A 105 -5.80 -4.37 -15.50
C LEU A 105 -7.17 -5.05 -15.34
N LEU A 106 -7.33 -5.92 -14.34
CA LEU A 106 -8.60 -6.59 -14.05
C LEU A 106 -9.71 -5.58 -13.70
N LEU A 107 -9.37 -4.55 -12.91
CA LEU A 107 -10.31 -3.50 -12.55
C LEU A 107 -10.77 -2.71 -13.78
N LYS A 108 -9.85 -2.41 -14.70
CA LYS A 108 -10.14 -1.68 -15.94
C LYS A 108 -11.04 -2.48 -16.87
N LEU A 109 -10.76 -3.77 -17.04
CA LEU A 109 -11.60 -4.66 -17.84
C LEU A 109 -13.00 -4.76 -17.24
N ALA A 110 -13.09 -4.94 -15.92
CA ALA A 110 -14.38 -5.03 -15.23
C ALA A 110 -15.19 -3.72 -15.27
N SER A 111 -14.54 -2.55 -15.38
CA SER A 111 -15.22 -1.26 -15.51
C SER A 111 -15.68 -0.94 -16.94
N ASP A 112 -15.08 -1.58 -17.95
CA ASP A 112 -15.44 -1.36 -19.36
C ASP A 112 -16.59 -2.29 -19.81
N ASP A 113 -16.92 -3.31 -19.01
CA ASP A 113 -18.01 -4.27 -19.25
C ASP A 113 -19.36 -3.83 -18.64
N GLU A 114 -19.42 -2.69 -17.94
CA GLU A 114 -20.64 -2.03 -17.43
C GLU A 114 -21.03 -0.83 -18.30
#